data_AF-A0A7T5RM03-F1
#
_entry.id   AF-A0A7T5RM03-F1
#
_cell.length_a   1.000
_cell.length_b   1.000
_cell.length_c   1.000
_cell.angle_alpha   90.00
_cell.angle_beta   90.00
_cell.angle_gamma   90.00
#
_symmetry.space_group_name_H-M   'P 1'
#
loop_
_entity.id
_entity.type
_entity.pdbx_description
1 polymer ?
#
loop_
_entity_poly.entity_id
_entity_poly.type
_entity_poly.pdbx_seq_one_letter_code
_entity_poly.pdbx_strand_id
1 'polypeptide(L)'
;MKPKIRFNEKRALDIFRILADLWKKRAGIFQGVLLPQEKWLLPSSTDSRDYANWLFFASMPMRGGIMSELPFKLWWTLQRKTPELFRPEIISKDFSPKTILEVVRLTLLEILEENGAPLPANGDDFGFKLDELSRWWHQNAKTLNQCWGNSVLNIFNGAREFEGAFAKISPNGKSPDGFRGVRRKIFSLFVIWLQERNLIPIFPAPIPVDFHAIRVLWATEILDLSGIAKPFEPKTEGQKKLAVIAGLPTIRVSEKFTDAIAIWSQKFLQKHGISHLNINPALWVLSRDFCKWQIQNKIRGGGTLFFSAETLEKNPELWPTKHNNPCKLCPIEKFCTGVVPNHPYSRQGLLARGRRAKHPQLELILEGR
;
A
#
# COMPACT_ATOMS: atom_id res chain seq x y z
N MET A 1 27.26 18.75 1.17
CA MET A 1 26.33 18.16 0.15
C MET A 1 25.16 17.51 0.89
N LYS A 2 23.90 17.90 0.65
CA LYS A 2 22.76 17.28 1.36
C LYS A 2 22.66 15.79 0.97
N PRO A 3 22.53 14.86 1.92
CA PRO A 3 22.47 13.44 1.59
C PRO A 3 21.17 13.14 0.82
N LYS A 4 21.31 12.41 -0.29
CA LYS A 4 20.22 12.08 -1.24
C LYS A 4 19.91 10.58 -1.20
N ILE A 5 18.65 10.23 -1.47
CA ILE A 5 18.23 8.84 -1.75
C ILE A 5 18.96 8.39 -3.02
N ARG A 6 19.58 7.21 -2.99
CA ARG A 6 20.20 6.57 -4.14
C ARG A 6 19.41 5.35 -4.59
N PHE A 7 19.47 5.06 -5.88
CA PHE A 7 18.74 3.96 -6.50
C PHE A 7 19.70 3.06 -7.29
N ASN A 8 19.66 1.75 -7.03
CA ASN A 8 20.40 0.78 -7.82
C ASN A 8 19.57 0.40 -9.07
N GLU A 9 19.72 1.17 -10.15
CA GLU A 9 18.93 0.99 -11.38
C GLU A 9 19.11 -0.38 -12.03
N LYS A 10 20.33 -0.94 -12.03
CA LYS A 10 20.59 -2.28 -12.58
C LYS A 10 19.79 -3.33 -11.83
N ARG A 11 19.86 -3.30 -10.49
CA ARG A 11 19.13 -4.24 -9.65
C ARG A 11 17.61 -4.03 -9.74
N ALA A 12 17.15 -2.79 -9.82
CA ALA A 12 15.75 -2.47 -10.05
C ALA A 12 15.24 -3.08 -11.36
N LEU A 13 16.03 -3.01 -12.43
CA LEU A 13 15.66 -3.54 -13.75
C LEU A 13 15.44 -5.05 -13.70
N ASP A 14 16.39 -5.78 -13.12
CA ASP A 14 16.33 -7.23 -13.00
C ASP A 14 15.10 -7.67 -12.18
N ILE A 15 14.92 -7.06 -11.00
CA ILE A 15 13.82 -7.38 -10.09
C ILE A 15 12.48 -7.03 -10.71
N PHE A 16 12.33 -5.83 -11.27
CA PHE A 16 11.05 -5.39 -11.81
C PHE A 16 10.65 -6.19 -13.05
N ARG A 17 11.59 -6.61 -13.90
CA ARG A 17 11.30 -7.54 -15.01
C ARG A 17 10.80 -8.88 -14.51
N ILE A 18 11.50 -9.50 -13.55
CA ILE A 18 11.09 -10.79 -12.97
C ILE A 18 9.67 -10.70 -12.40
N LEU A 19 9.40 -9.68 -11.59
CA LEU A 19 8.09 -9.53 -10.94
C LEU A 19 6.98 -9.20 -11.94
N ALA A 20 7.22 -8.28 -12.88
CA ALA A 20 6.24 -7.90 -13.88
C ALA A 20 5.90 -9.09 -14.82
N ASP A 21 6.89 -9.89 -15.21
CA ASP A 21 6.69 -11.04 -16.08
C ASP A 21 5.91 -12.15 -15.37
N LEU A 22 6.25 -12.46 -14.11
CA LEU A 22 5.52 -13.46 -13.34
C LEU A 22 4.09 -13.03 -13.05
N TRP A 23 3.86 -11.75 -12.76
CA TRP A 23 2.51 -11.22 -12.59
C TRP A 23 1.69 -11.32 -13.88
N LYS A 24 2.26 -10.87 -15.00
CA LYS A 24 1.62 -10.95 -16.33
C LYS A 24 1.23 -12.39 -16.68
N LYS A 25 2.10 -13.36 -16.37
CA LYS A 25 1.86 -14.79 -16.62
C LYS A 25 1.02 -15.47 -15.54
N ARG A 26 0.67 -14.76 -14.45
CA ARG A 26 0.03 -15.31 -13.24
C ARG A 26 0.72 -16.60 -12.74
N ALA A 27 2.05 -16.55 -12.66
CA ALA A 27 2.90 -17.70 -12.35
C ALA A 27 3.53 -17.62 -10.95
N GLY A 28 3.95 -18.79 -10.44
CA GLY A 28 4.60 -18.91 -9.14
C GLY A 28 3.72 -18.40 -8.00
N ILE A 29 4.26 -17.51 -7.17
CA ILE A 29 3.55 -16.95 -6.01
C ILE A 29 2.34 -16.07 -6.38
N PHE A 30 2.16 -15.74 -7.66
CA PHE A 30 1.04 -14.92 -8.15
C PHE A 30 -0.10 -15.76 -8.76
N GLN A 31 0.07 -17.08 -8.86
CA GLN A 31 -0.96 -17.96 -9.42
C GLN A 31 -2.21 -17.96 -8.53
N GLY A 32 -3.38 -17.77 -9.15
CA GLY A 32 -4.68 -17.74 -8.46
C GLY A 32 -4.89 -16.54 -7.53
N VAL A 33 -3.96 -15.59 -7.47
CA VAL A 33 -4.10 -14.39 -6.64
C VAL A 33 -5.09 -13.43 -7.28
N LEU A 34 -6.15 -13.12 -6.55
CA LEU A 34 -7.10 -12.05 -6.86
C LEU A 34 -6.85 -10.85 -5.94
N LEU A 35 -6.66 -9.69 -6.54
CA LEU A 35 -6.56 -8.42 -5.83
C LEU A 35 -7.93 -8.02 -5.26
N PRO A 36 -8.00 -7.24 -4.17
CA PRO A 36 -9.26 -6.75 -3.62
C PRO A 36 -10.13 -6.04 -4.67
N GLN A 37 -9.54 -5.19 -5.52
CA GLN A 37 -10.29 -4.51 -6.58
C GLN A 37 -10.73 -5.44 -7.72
N GLU A 38 -10.30 -6.70 -7.76
CA GLU A 38 -10.80 -7.71 -8.70
C GLU A 38 -11.93 -8.54 -8.08
N LYS A 39 -11.97 -8.68 -6.75
CA LYS A 39 -12.99 -9.47 -6.03
C LYS A 39 -14.33 -8.74 -5.92
N TRP A 40 -14.30 -7.44 -5.64
CA TRP A 40 -15.48 -6.65 -5.34
C TRP A 40 -15.73 -5.61 -6.43
N LEU A 41 -16.21 -6.10 -7.57
CA LEU A 41 -16.44 -5.27 -8.75
C LEU A 41 -17.87 -4.77 -8.85
N LEU A 42 -18.00 -3.59 -9.46
CA LEU A 42 -19.29 -3.14 -9.94
C LEU A 42 -19.64 -3.85 -11.25
N PRO A 43 -20.93 -4.03 -11.56
CA PRO A 43 -21.36 -4.59 -12.83
C PRO A 43 -20.74 -3.83 -14.02
N SER A 44 -20.44 -4.54 -15.11
CA SER A 44 -19.93 -3.93 -16.34
C SER A 44 -20.93 -2.97 -17.00
N SER A 45 -22.22 -3.05 -16.62
CA SER A 45 -23.26 -2.13 -17.05
C SER A 45 -23.29 -0.81 -16.27
N THR A 46 -22.47 -0.65 -15.23
CA THR A 46 -22.36 0.62 -14.50
C THR A 46 -21.76 1.68 -15.41
N ASP A 47 -22.39 2.86 -15.47
CA ASP A 47 -21.91 4.00 -16.23
C ASP A 47 -20.46 4.36 -15.85
N SER A 48 -19.65 4.74 -16.85
CA SER A 48 -18.21 4.99 -16.66
C SER A 48 -17.94 6.10 -15.64
N ARG A 49 -18.79 7.13 -15.57
CA ARG A 49 -18.70 8.20 -14.56
C ARG A 49 -18.89 7.64 -13.17
N ASP A 50 -19.98 6.89 -12.96
CA ASP A 50 -20.34 6.36 -11.65
C ASP A 50 -19.30 5.33 -11.18
N TYR A 51 -18.79 4.50 -12.09
CA TYR A 51 -17.68 3.58 -11.80
C TYR A 51 -16.42 4.34 -11.38
N ALA A 52 -16.01 5.35 -12.16
CA ALA A 52 -14.82 6.13 -11.86
C ALA A 52 -14.92 6.86 -10.52
N ASN A 53 -16.07 7.45 -10.22
CA ASN A 53 -16.34 8.10 -8.93
C ASN A 53 -16.29 7.08 -7.78
N TRP A 54 -16.86 5.89 -7.95
CA TRP A 54 -16.75 4.81 -6.97
C TRP A 54 -15.29 4.44 -6.69
N LEU A 55 -14.47 4.24 -7.73
CA LEU A 55 -13.04 3.96 -7.59
C LEU A 55 -12.29 5.11 -6.88
N PHE A 56 -12.65 6.36 -7.18
CA PHE A 56 -12.06 7.52 -6.53
C PHE A 56 -12.31 7.50 -5.03
N PHE A 57 -13.56 7.35 -4.60
CA PHE A 57 -13.89 7.30 -3.18
C PHE A 57 -13.31 6.04 -2.50
N ALA A 58 -13.32 4.88 -3.17
CA ALA A 58 -12.71 3.65 -2.69
C ALA A 58 -11.18 3.72 -2.50
N SER A 59 -10.51 4.64 -3.20
CA SER A 59 -9.06 4.85 -3.06
C SER A 59 -8.68 5.65 -1.82
N MET A 60 -9.53 6.57 -1.37
CA MET A 60 -9.25 7.48 -0.23
C MET A 60 -8.89 6.77 1.08
N PRO A 61 -9.54 5.67 1.50
CA PRO A 61 -9.22 4.97 2.73
C PRO A 61 -7.99 4.06 2.62
N MET A 62 -7.34 3.95 1.46
CA MET A 62 -6.11 3.15 1.25
C MET A 62 -4.85 3.80 1.85
N ARG A 63 -5.03 4.44 3.01
CA ARG A 63 -4.02 5.08 3.84
C ARG A 63 -3.55 4.05 4.87
N GLY A 64 -2.28 4.09 5.24
CA GLY A 64 -1.66 3.06 6.09
C GLY A 64 -2.42 2.77 7.38
N GLY A 65 -2.34 1.53 7.86
CA GLY A 65 -3.04 1.03 9.07
C GLY A 65 -4.34 0.27 8.78
N ILE A 66 -4.80 0.24 7.53
CA ILE A 66 -6.06 -0.41 7.15
C ILE A 66 -5.76 -1.61 6.25
N MET A 67 -6.28 -2.79 6.62
CA MET A 67 -6.22 -4.00 5.79
C MET A 67 -7.10 -3.80 4.55
N SER A 68 -6.51 -3.84 3.36
CA SER A 68 -7.13 -3.50 2.06
C SER A 68 -8.45 -4.21 1.74
N GLU A 69 -8.64 -5.44 2.19
CA GLU A 69 -9.83 -6.25 1.92
C GLU A 69 -11.09 -5.66 2.56
N LEU A 70 -10.96 -5.18 3.80
CA LEU A 70 -12.11 -4.69 4.57
C LEU A 70 -12.72 -3.43 3.92
N PRO A 71 -11.95 -2.39 3.56
CA PRO A 71 -12.48 -1.25 2.81
C PRO A 71 -13.13 -1.67 1.50
N PHE A 72 -12.52 -2.54 0.70
CA PHE A 72 -13.13 -2.93 -0.58
C PHE A 72 -14.47 -3.66 -0.40
N LYS A 73 -14.58 -4.60 0.55
CA LYS A 73 -15.87 -5.23 0.89
C LYS A 73 -16.87 -4.17 1.33
N LEU A 74 -16.45 -3.24 2.21
CA LEU A 74 -17.28 -2.14 2.70
C LEU A 74 -17.81 -1.22 1.59
N TRP A 75 -16.95 -0.74 0.68
CA TRP A 75 -17.36 0.18 -0.39
C TRP A 75 -18.25 -0.51 -1.42
N TRP A 76 -18.02 -1.79 -1.66
CA TRP A 76 -18.88 -2.57 -2.52
C TRP A 76 -20.27 -2.77 -1.91
N THR A 77 -20.34 -3.08 -0.61
CA THR A 77 -21.62 -3.17 0.11
C THR A 77 -22.32 -1.82 0.15
N LEU A 78 -21.61 -0.73 0.40
CA LEU A 78 -22.16 0.63 0.37
C LEU A 78 -22.69 1.00 -1.01
N GLN A 79 -21.98 0.68 -2.10
CA GLN A 79 -22.47 0.97 -3.45
C GLN A 79 -23.78 0.24 -3.75
N ARG A 80 -23.98 -0.96 -3.17
CA ARG A 80 -25.22 -1.73 -3.36
C ARG A 80 -26.37 -1.23 -2.48
N LYS A 81 -26.10 -0.74 -1.28
CA LYS A 81 -27.11 -0.29 -0.31
C LYS A 81 -27.45 1.19 -0.40
N THR A 82 -26.46 2.02 -0.72
CA THR A 82 -26.57 3.49 -0.77
C THR A 82 -25.69 4.03 -1.89
N PRO A 83 -26.00 3.73 -3.17
CA PRO A 83 -25.23 4.18 -4.34
C PRO A 83 -25.09 5.71 -4.42
N GLU A 84 -25.99 6.46 -3.78
CA GLU A 84 -25.98 7.91 -3.67
C GLU A 84 -24.70 8.43 -3.02
N LEU A 85 -24.06 7.65 -2.14
CA LEU A 85 -22.78 8.00 -1.50
C LEU A 85 -21.58 8.05 -2.46
N PHE A 86 -21.78 7.72 -3.74
CA PHE A 86 -20.75 7.80 -4.77
C PHE A 86 -21.11 8.78 -5.89
N ARG A 87 -22.21 9.53 -5.73
CA ARG A 87 -22.67 10.57 -6.66
C ARG A 87 -22.37 11.97 -6.10
N PRO A 88 -21.33 12.68 -6.58
CA PRO A 88 -20.91 13.95 -6.00
C PRO A 88 -22.02 14.98 -5.87
N GLU A 89 -22.92 15.04 -6.85
CA GLU A 89 -24.07 15.95 -6.87
C GLU A 89 -25.05 15.70 -5.72
N ILE A 90 -25.28 14.43 -5.36
CA ILE A 90 -26.18 14.04 -4.26
C ILE A 90 -25.46 14.24 -2.92
N ILE A 91 -24.22 13.75 -2.79
CA ILE A 91 -23.44 13.89 -1.56
C ILE A 91 -23.33 15.36 -1.14
N SER A 92 -23.05 16.25 -2.09
CA SER A 92 -22.83 17.68 -1.81
C SER A 92 -24.07 18.41 -1.30
N LYS A 93 -25.26 17.88 -1.63
CA LYS A 93 -26.56 18.52 -1.38
C LYS A 93 -27.29 17.88 -0.19
N ASP A 94 -27.30 16.55 -0.15
CA ASP A 94 -28.22 15.77 0.66
C ASP A 94 -27.52 15.03 1.82
N PHE A 95 -26.19 14.97 1.83
CA PHE A 95 -25.43 14.28 2.88
C PHE A 95 -24.57 15.23 3.71
N SER A 96 -24.63 15.08 5.03
CA SER A 96 -23.65 15.69 5.94
C SER A 96 -22.49 14.72 6.21
N PRO A 97 -21.30 15.19 6.62
CA PRO A 97 -20.22 14.31 7.10
C PRO A 97 -20.66 13.35 8.22
N LYS A 98 -21.60 13.77 9.08
CA LYS A 98 -22.14 12.94 10.16
C LYS A 98 -23.00 11.80 9.59
N THR A 99 -23.86 12.11 8.62
CA THR A 99 -24.69 11.12 7.91
C THR A 99 -23.82 10.09 7.19
N ILE A 100 -22.78 10.54 6.47
CA ILE A 100 -21.83 9.64 5.80
C ILE A 100 -21.15 8.73 6.83
N LEU A 101 -20.66 9.30 7.94
CA LEU A 101 -20.03 8.54 9.02
C LEU A 101 -20.95 7.46 9.58
N GLU A 102 -22.21 7.80 9.82
CA GLU A 102 -23.22 6.89 10.37
C GLU A 102 -23.50 5.73 9.42
N VAL A 103 -23.77 6.02 8.14
CA VAL A 103 -24.01 4.97 7.12
C VAL A 103 -22.80 4.05 6.98
N VAL A 104 -21.58 4.63 6.90
CA VAL A 104 -20.34 3.84 6.80
C VAL A 104 -20.12 2.97 8.03
N ARG A 105 -20.40 3.48 9.23
CA ARG A 105 -20.30 2.70 10.48
C ARG A 105 -21.30 1.56 10.50
N LEU A 106 -22.57 1.82 10.21
CA LEU A 106 -23.60 0.78 10.19
C LEU A 106 -23.26 -0.34 9.22
N THR A 107 -22.83 -0.01 7.99
CA THR A 107 -22.41 -1.04 7.02
C THR A 107 -21.17 -1.80 7.45
N LEU A 108 -20.23 -1.13 8.14
CA LEU A 108 -19.07 -1.81 8.70
C LEU A 108 -19.47 -2.80 9.80
N LEU A 109 -20.39 -2.43 10.70
CA LEU A 109 -20.88 -3.31 11.77
C LEU A 109 -21.51 -4.58 11.17
N GLU A 110 -22.39 -4.44 10.19
CA GLU A 110 -23.01 -5.57 9.50
C GLU A 110 -21.97 -6.52 8.89
N ILE A 111 -20.94 -5.99 8.24
CA ILE A 111 -19.86 -6.79 7.63
C ILE A 111 -19.05 -7.55 8.69
N LEU A 112 -18.86 -6.98 9.87
CA LEU A 112 -18.12 -7.60 10.96
C LEU A 112 -18.94 -8.70 11.65
N GLU A 113 -20.24 -8.44 11.87
CA GLU A 113 -21.20 -9.41 12.40
C GLU A 113 -21.32 -10.65 11.50
N GLU A 114 -21.45 -10.47 10.18
CA GLU A 114 -21.46 -11.57 9.20
C GLU A 114 -20.24 -12.48 9.30
N ASN A 115 -19.09 -11.94 9.70
CA ASN A 115 -17.82 -12.66 9.77
C ASN A 115 -17.53 -13.22 11.17
N GLY A 116 -18.46 -13.09 12.14
CA GLY A 116 -18.23 -13.47 13.53
C GLY A 116 -17.06 -12.73 14.19
N ALA A 117 -16.67 -11.57 13.64
CA ALA A 117 -15.57 -10.78 14.17
C ALA A 117 -16.11 -9.85 15.28
N PRO A 118 -15.44 -9.77 16.44
CA PRO A 118 -15.85 -8.82 17.47
C PRO A 118 -15.81 -7.41 16.91
N LEU A 119 -16.77 -6.58 17.34
CA LEU A 119 -16.75 -5.16 17.07
C LEU A 119 -15.39 -4.58 17.49
N PRO A 120 -14.76 -3.73 16.66
CA PRO A 120 -13.65 -2.91 17.06
C PRO A 120 -13.96 -2.21 18.38
N ALA A 121 -13.44 -2.74 19.50
CA ALA A 121 -13.43 -1.98 20.74
C ALA A 121 -12.67 -0.68 20.44
N ASN A 122 -13.22 0.47 20.87
CA ASN A 122 -12.65 1.81 20.67
C ASN A 122 -11.11 1.78 20.56
N GLY A 123 -10.57 1.82 19.34
CA GLY A 123 -9.13 1.64 19.15
C GLY A 123 -8.63 0.95 17.89
N ASP A 124 -9.46 0.31 17.06
CA ASP A 124 -8.94 -0.20 15.78
C ASP A 124 -8.61 0.94 14.81
N ASP A 125 -7.48 0.79 14.10
CA ASP A 125 -6.91 1.75 13.15
C ASP A 125 -7.89 2.24 12.06
N PHE A 126 -8.96 1.47 11.79
CA PHE A 126 -10.01 1.84 10.84
C PHE A 126 -11.03 2.81 11.46
N GLY A 127 -11.52 2.54 12.68
CA GLY A 127 -12.58 3.31 13.33
C GLY A 127 -12.17 4.76 13.68
N PHE A 128 -10.92 4.97 14.10
CA PHE A 128 -10.38 6.29 14.42
C PHE A 128 -10.33 7.24 13.20
N LYS A 129 -10.23 6.69 11.98
CA LYS A 129 -10.09 7.47 10.75
C LYS A 129 -11.41 7.70 10.01
N LEU A 130 -12.52 7.09 10.45
CA LEU A 130 -13.80 7.20 9.75
C LEU A 130 -14.36 8.63 9.79
N ASP A 131 -14.18 9.36 10.89
CA ASP A 131 -14.61 10.77 10.99
C ASP A 131 -13.88 11.67 9.99
N GLU A 132 -12.56 11.52 9.92
CA GLU A 132 -11.73 12.25 8.98
C GLU A 132 -12.10 11.87 7.53
N LEU A 133 -12.29 10.57 7.28
CA LEU A 133 -12.72 10.05 5.99
C LEU A 133 -14.07 10.63 5.55
N SER A 134 -15.07 10.69 6.43
CA SER A 134 -16.41 11.18 6.07
C SER A 134 -16.39 12.68 5.73
N ARG A 135 -15.61 13.48 6.48
CA ARG A 135 -15.38 14.90 6.18
C ARG A 135 -14.69 15.08 4.84
N TRP A 136 -13.65 14.31 4.55
CA TRP A 136 -12.97 14.37 3.26
C TRP A 136 -13.81 13.87 2.11
N TRP A 137 -14.62 12.84 2.32
CA TRP A 137 -15.55 12.31 1.32
C TRP A 137 -16.52 13.39 0.86
N HIS A 138 -17.18 14.06 1.82
CA HIS A 138 -18.08 15.17 1.54
C HIS A 138 -17.37 16.36 0.87
N GLN A 139 -16.19 16.76 1.39
CA GLN A 139 -15.44 17.87 0.78
C GLN A 139 -15.02 17.56 -0.66
N ASN A 140 -14.51 16.35 -0.90
CA ASN A 140 -14.07 15.92 -2.23
C ASN A 140 -15.26 15.80 -3.21
N ALA A 141 -16.44 15.41 -2.73
CA ALA A 141 -17.67 15.45 -3.53
C ALA A 141 -18.02 16.89 -3.94
N LYS A 142 -17.96 17.85 -3.01
CA LYS A 142 -18.14 19.28 -3.34
C LYS A 142 -17.14 19.76 -4.37
N THR A 143 -15.87 19.39 -4.22
CA THR A 143 -14.82 19.71 -5.20
C THR A 143 -15.10 19.11 -6.58
N LEU A 144 -15.56 17.86 -6.66
CA LEU A 144 -15.96 17.25 -7.94
C LEU A 144 -17.12 17.99 -8.58
N ASN A 145 -18.12 18.38 -7.80
CA ASN A 145 -19.28 19.11 -8.31
C ASN A 145 -18.87 20.49 -8.85
N GLN A 146 -18.14 21.26 -8.06
CA GLN A 146 -17.77 22.64 -8.37
C GLN A 146 -16.73 22.75 -9.50
N CYS A 147 -15.73 21.86 -9.55
CA CYS A 147 -14.57 22.03 -10.42
C CYS A 147 -14.52 21.04 -11.59
N TRP A 148 -15.27 19.94 -11.50
CA TRP A 148 -15.13 18.77 -12.38
C TRP A 148 -16.46 18.22 -12.90
N GLY A 149 -17.58 18.95 -12.76
CA GLY A 149 -18.87 18.56 -13.33
C GLY A 149 -19.35 17.19 -12.86
N ASN A 150 -19.12 16.87 -11.58
CA ASN A 150 -19.51 15.60 -10.94
C ASN A 150 -18.83 14.33 -11.49
N SER A 151 -17.79 14.47 -12.33
CA SER A 151 -17.06 13.35 -12.89
C SER A 151 -15.57 13.46 -12.62
N VAL A 152 -15.02 12.48 -11.90
CA VAL A 152 -13.57 12.41 -11.67
C VAL A 152 -12.78 12.20 -12.97
N LEU A 153 -13.41 11.66 -14.03
CA LEU A 153 -12.78 11.49 -15.34
C LEU A 153 -12.35 12.83 -15.95
N ASN A 154 -13.05 13.92 -15.63
CA ASN A 154 -12.74 15.26 -16.14
C ASN A 154 -11.37 15.78 -15.70
N ILE A 155 -10.76 15.20 -14.65
CA ILE A 155 -9.37 15.48 -14.25
C ILE A 155 -8.39 15.10 -15.38
N PHE A 156 -8.71 14.04 -16.11
CA PHE A 156 -7.86 13.47 -17.16
C PHE A 156 -8.08 14.08 -18.54
N ASN A 157 -9.08 14.96 -18.70
CA ASN A 157 -9.30 15.67 -19.98
C ASN A 157 -8.05 16.48 -20.36
N GLY A 158 -7.45 16.14 -21.50
CA GLY A 158 -6.21 16.74 -21.99
C GLY A 158 -4.94 16.36 -21.20
N ALA A 159 -5.03 15.47 -20.20
CA ALA A 159 -3.85 14.96 -19.52
C ALA A 159 -3.22 13.82 -20.33
N ARG A 160 -1.94 13.95 -20.68
CA ARG A 160 -1.16 12.92 -21.38
C ARG A 160 -0.19 12.18 -20.46
N GLU A 161 -0.03 12.68 -19.24
CA GLU A 161 0.94 12.18 -18.27
C GLU A 161 0.43 12.35 -16.84
N PHE A 162 0.99 11.53 -15.95
CA PHE A 162 0.60 11.49 -14.55
C PHE A 162 0.79 12.83 -13.83
N GLU A 163 1.92 13.53 -14.03
CA GLU A 163 2.21 14.78 -13.33
C GLU A 163 1.23 15.89 -13.73
N GLY A 164 0.87 15.97 -15.01
CA GLY A 164 -0.13 16.91 -15.50
C GLY A 164 -1.51 16.68 -14.88
N ALA A 165 -1.90 15.41 -14.68
CA ALA A 165 -3.15 15.07 -13.99
C ALA A 165 -3.06 15.34 -12.48
N PHE A 166 -1.91 15.05 -11.85
CA PHE A 166 -1.71 15.23 -10.41
C PHE A 166 -1.64 16.71 -10.01
N ALA A 167 -1.05 17.56 -10.84
CA ALA A 167 -0.99 19.00 -10.63
C ALA A 167 -2.40 19.63 -10.56
N LYS A 168 -3.34 19.12 -11.36
CA LYS A 168 -4.73 19.62 -11.39
C LYS A 168 -5.50 19.40 -10.08
N ILE A 169 -5.17 18.34 -9.33
CA ILE A 169 -5.87 17.95 -8.10
C ILE A 169 -5.24 18.53 -6.83
N SER A 170 -4.10 19.20 -6.97
CA SER A 170 -3.39 19.86 -5.88
C SER A 170 -4.02 21.23 -5.56
N PRO A 171 -3.80 21.80 -4.35
CA PRO A 171 -4.36 23.10 -3.96
C PRO A 171 -3.98 24.27 -4.88
N ASN A 172 -2.85 24.17 -5.59
CA ASN A 172 -2.42 25.17 -6.58
C ASN A 172 -2.94 24.87 -8.00
N GLY A 173 -3.82 23.87 -8.16
CA GLY A 173 -4.38 23.42 -9.42
C GLY A 173 -5.74 24.06 -9.74
N LYS A 174 -6.57 23.34 -10.51
CA LYS A 174 -7.94 23.78 -10.84
C LYS A 174 -8.89 23.73 -9.62
N SER A 175 -8.45 23.12 -8.53
CA SER A 175 -9.17 23.07 -7.26
C SER A 175 -8.47 23.97 -6.24
N PRO A 176 -9.08 25.10 -5.82
CA PRO A 176 -8.47 26.04 -4.87
C PRO A 176 -8.03 25.41 -3.54
N ASP A 177 -8.69 24.34 -3.12
CA ASP A 177 -8.37 23.60 -1.89
C ASP A 177 -7.66 22.26 -2.14
N GLY A 178 -7.59 21.83 -3.40
CA GLY A 178 -7.19 20.48 -3.78
C GLY A 178 -8.13 19.39 -3.25
N PHE A 179 -7.87 18.15 -3.65
CA PHE A 179 -8.57 17.00 -3.09
C PHE A 179 -7.97 16.60 -1.74
N ARG A 180 -8.80 16.60 -0.70
CA ARG A 180 -8.39 16.33 0.68
C ARG A 180 -7.92 14.89 0.81
N GLY A 181 -6.64 14.78 1.15
CA GLY A 181 -6.00 13.52 1.47
C GLY A 181 -5.75 12.59 0.28
N VAL A 182 -5.91 13.11 -0.94
CA VAL A 182 -5.47 12.45 -2.16
C VAL A 182 -4.01 12.84 -2.40
N ARG A 183 -3.10 12.18 -1.67
CA ARG A 183 -1.65 12.33 -1.88
C ARG A 183 -1.20 11.54 -3.11
N ARG A 184 0.05 11.75 -3.54
CA ARG A 184 0.64 11.07 -4.72
C ARG A 184 0.42 9.56 -4.70
N LYS A 185 0.63 8.88 -3.57
CA LYS A 185 0.33 7.44 -3.41
C LYS A 185 -1.11 7.10 -3.81
N ILE A 186 -2.08 7.80 -3.22
CA ILE A 186 -3.51 7.54 -3.44
C ILE A 186 -3.88 7.83 -4.89
N PHE A 187 -3.36 8.93 -5.45
CA PHE A 187 -3.59 9.26 -6.86
C PHE A 187 -2.95 8.24 -7.81
N SER A 188 -1.76 7.73 -7.50
CA SER A 188 -1.10 6.66 -8.28
C SER A 188 -1.97 5.41 -8.31
N LEU A 189 -2.46 4.98 -7.14
CA LEU A 189 -3.35 3.82 -7.02
C LEU A 189 -4.64 4.01 -7.83
N PHE A 190 -5.25 5.18 -7.70
CA PHE A 190 -6.47 5.54 -8.42
C PHE A 190 -6.29 5.54 -9.95
N VAL A 191 -5.22 6.17 -10.45
CA VAL A 191 -4.89 6.18 -11.89
C VAL A 191 -4.72 4.76 -12.42
N ILE A 192 -4.01 3.91 -11.67
CA ILE A 192 -3.80 2.50 -12.03
C ILE A 192 -5.15 1.78 -12.15
N TRP A 193 -6.04 1.93 -11.18
CA TRP A 193 -7.35 1.29 -11.22
C TRP A 193 -8.22 1.79 -12.38
N LEU A 194 -8.18 3.09 -12.71
CA LEU A 194 -8.90 3.59 -13.89
C LEU A 194 -8.35 2.99 -15.19
N GLN A 195 -7.03 2.86 -15.31
CA GLN A 195 -6.38 2.25 -16.48
C GLN A 195 -6.63 0.74 -16.58
N GLU A 196 -6.62 0.01 -15.45
CA GLU A 196 -7.00 -1.41 -15.39
C GLU A 196 -8.43 -1.65 -15.90
N ARG A 197 -9.31 -0.64 -15.77
CA ARG A 197 -10.71 -0.67 -16.21
C ARG A 197 -10.94 0.01 -17.56
N ASN A 198 -9.88 0.45 -18.25
CA ASN A 198 -9.96 1.19 -19.52
C ASN A 198 -10.83 2.47 -19.43
N LEU A 199 -10.98 3.07 -18.25
CA LEU A 199 -11.76 4.29 -18.05
C LEU A 199 -10.97 5.55 -18.45
N ILE A 200 -9.63 5.44 -18.50
CA ILE A 200 -8.73 6.48 -19.01
C ILE A 200 -7.62 5.84 -19.87
N PRO A 201 -6.98 6.60 -20.78
CA PRO A 201 -5.85 6.11 -21.54
C PRO A 201 -4.68 5.64 -20.67
N ILE A 202 -3.94 4.65 -21.17
CA ILE A 202 -2.71 4.18 -20.53
C ILE A 202 -1.59 5.20 -20.80
N PHE A 203 -1.07 5.76 -19.71
CA PHE A 203 0.15 6.58 -19.67
C PHE A 203 0.99 6.13 -18.46
N PRO A 204 2.32 6.35 -18.47
CA PRO A 204 3.19 5.93 -17.37
C PRO A 204 2.75 6.54 -16.03
N ALA A 205 2.48 5.67 -15.06
CA ALA A 205 2.18 6.05 -13.67
C ALA A 205 3.28 5.54 -12.72
N PRO A 206 3.62 6.28 -11.66
CA PRO A 206 4.49 5.77 -10.61
C PRO A 206 3.85 4.58 -9.89
N ILE A 207 4.68 3.74 -9.25
CA ILE A 207 4.13 2.80 -8.27
C ILE A 207 3.57 3.56 -7.06
N PRO A 208 2.44 3.14 -6.47
CA PRO A 208 1.96 3.66 -5.19
C PRO A 208 2.97 3.34 -4.09
N VAL A 209 3.71 4.34 -3.61
CA VAL A 209 4.75 4.14 -2.59
C VAL A 209 4.14 4.18 -1.20
N ASP A 210 4.13 3.03 -0.53
CA ASP A 210 3.87 2.89 0.89
C ASP A 210 4.89 1.97 1.57
N PHE A 211 4.63 1.62 2.84
CA PHE A 211 5.48 0.68 3.57
C PHE A 211 5.73 -0.62 2.81
N HIS A 212 4.73 -1.17 2.14
CA HIS A 212 4.86 -2.44 1.44
C HIS A 212 5.82 -2.32 0.26
N ALA A 213 5.67 -1.26 -0.55
CA ALA A 213 6.61 -0.98 -1.63
C ALA A 213 8.03 -0.75 -1.06
N ILE A 214 8.17 0.15 -0.08
CA ILE A 214 9.49 0.52 0.48
C ILE A 214 10.20 -0.68 1.10
N ARG A 215 9.47 -1.56 1.81
CA ARG A 215 10.03 -2.80 2.37
C ARG A 215 10.73 -3.63 1.30
N VAL A 216 10.09 -3.88 0.17
CA VAL A 216 10.69 -4.68 -0.91
C VAL A 216 11.89 -3.95 -1.50
N LEU A 217 11.74 -2.67 -1.81
CA LEU A 217 12.80 -1.89 -2.44
C LEU A 217 14.05 -1.76 -1.55
N TRP A 218 13.88 -1.60 -0.23
CA TRP A 218 15.01 -1.48 0.69
C TRP A 218 15.60 -2.84 1.11
N ALA A 219 14.77 -3.88 1.27
CA ALA A 219 15.24 -5.23 1.54
C ALA A 219 16.10 -5.80 0.40
N THR A 220 15.83 -5.38 -0.83
CA THR A 220 16.55 -5.80 -2.04
C THR A 220 17.68 -4.85 -2.46
N GLU A 221 17.89 -3.74 -1.74
CA GLU A 221 18.85 -2.68 -2.08
C GLU A 221 18.63 -2.04 -3.46
N ILE A 222 17.38 -2.04 -3.95
CA ILE A 222 16.98 -1.07 -4.97
C ILE A 222 17.11 0.33 -4.39
N LEU A 223 16.65 0.52 -3.15
CA LEU A 223 16.91 1.73 -2.38
C LEU A 223 18.22 1.58 -1.61
N ASP A 224 19.20 2.40 -1.97
CA ASP A 224 20.40 2.62 -1.16
C ASP A 224 20.20 3.86 -0.28
N LEU A 225 19.99 3.58 1.01
CA LEU A 225 19.76 4.60 2.04
C LEU A 225 20.97 4.79 2.95
N SER A 226 22.14 4.24 2.62
CA SER A 226 23.36 4.30 3.46
C SER A 226 23.77 5.74 3.81
N GLY A 227 23.51 6.70 2.91
CA GLY A 227 23.82 8.11 3.15
C GLY A 227 22.83 8.89 4.01
N ILE A 228 21.65 8.34 4.31
CA ILE A 228 20.58 9.03 5.05
C ILE A 228 20.06 8.25 6.27
N ALA A 229 20.18 6.92 6.26
CA ALA A 229 19.77 6.09 7.38
C ALA A 229 20.74 6.28 8.55
N LYS A 230 20.21 6.29 9.77
CA LYS A 230 20.99 6.44 11.00
C LYS A 230 20.73 5.25 11.94
N PRO A 231 21.72 4.84 12.74
CA PRO A 231 21.49 3.86 13.80
C PRO A 231 20.31 4.30 14.69
N PHE A 232 19.42 3.37 15.03
CA PHE A 232 18.32 3.67 15.92
C PHE A 232 18.79 3.81 17.36
N GLU A 233 18.53 4.97 17.94
CA GLU A 233 18.76 5.26 19.35
C GLU A 233 17.42 5.56 20.02
N PRO A 234 16.88 4.68 20.88
CA PRO A 234 15.62 4.94 21.57
C PRO A 234 15.80 6.04 22.62
N LYS A 235 15.10 7.17 22.43
CA LYS A 235 15.20 8.36 23.31
C LYS A 235 13.96 8.56 24.18
N THR A 236 12.79 8.12 23.72
CA THR A 236 11.52 8.28 24.44
C THR A 236 11.01 6.94 24.98
N GLU A 237 10.14 6.97 25.98
CA GLU A 237 9.52 5.75 26.54
C GLU A 237 8.77 4.93 25.47
N GLY A 238 8.11 5.61 24.53
CA GLY A 238 7.48 4.95 23.38
C GLY A 238 8.47 4.27 22.44
N GLN A 239 9.69 4.81 22.31
CA GLN A 239 10.76 4.23 21.50
C GLN A 239 11.51 3.09 22.20
N LYS A 240 11.55 3.07 23.54
CA LYS A 240 12.13 1.94 24.30
C LYS A 240 11.40 0.62 24.04
N LYS A 241 10.11 0.67 23.68
CA LYS A 241 9.34 -0.49 23.17
C LYS A 241 9.86 -1.06 21.85
N LEU A 242 10.77 -0.35 21.18
CA LEU A 242 11.47 -0.77 19.97
C LEU A 242 12.97 -1.02 20.23
N ALA A 243 13.40 -1.23 21.48
CA ALA A 243 14.80 -1.49 21.82
C ALA A 243 15.42 -2.65 21.02
N VAL A 244 14.60 -3.60 20.58
CA VAL A 244 15.03 -4.75 19.76
C VAL A 244 15.60 -4.37 18.38
N ILE A 245 15.34 -3.15 17.89
CA ILE A 245 15.94 -2.63 16.65
C ILE A 245 17.03 -1.58 16.92
N ALA A 246 17.50 -1.43 18.17
CA ALA A 246 18.58 -0.52 18.50
C ALA A 246 19.83 -0.81 17.66
N GLY A 247 20.50 0.25 17.20
CA GLY A 247 21.67 0.16 16.33
C GLY A 247 21.36 -0.16 14.87
N LEU A 248 20.16 -0.65 14.52
CA LEU A 248 19.81 -0.88 13.11
C LEU A 248 19.71 0.43 12.33
N PRO A 249 20.10 0.45 11.04
CA PRO A 249 19.83 1.57 10.16
C PRO A 249 18.33 1.87 10.09
N THR A 250 17.96 3.12 10.42
CA THR A 250 16.58 3.60 10.40
C THR A 250 16.41 4.89 9.62
N ILE A 251 15.20 5.06 9.08
CA ILE A 251 14.77 6.29 8.42
C ILE A 251 13.33 6.62 8.82
N ARG A 252 13.05 7.90 9.07
CA ARG A 252 11.68 8.39 9.26
C ARG A 252 11.03 8.59 7.89
N VAL A 253 9.88 7.96 7.69
CA VAL A 253 9.10 8.13 6.46
C VAL A 253 8.43 9.48 6.49
N SER A 254 8.66 10.25 5.43
CA SER A 254 8.01 11.52 5.16
C SER A 254 7.40 11.49 3.78
N GLU A 255 6.48 12.41 3.49
CA GLU A 255 5.88 12.54 2.17
C GLU A 255 6.93 12.86 1.09
N LYS A 256 7.91 13.73 1.39
CA LYS A 256 9.04 14.01 0.50
C LYS A 256 9.84 12.75 0.17
N PHE A 257 9.99 11.84 1.12
CA PHE A 257 10.68 10.57 0.91
C PHE A 257 9.88 9.64 -0.01
N THR A 258 8.58 9.46 0.24
CA THR A 258 7.72 8.62 -0.61
C THR A 258 7.57 9.18 -2.02
N ASP A 259 7.47 10.51 -2.14
CA ASP A 259 7.31 11.18 -3.44
C ASP A 259 8.58 11.09 -4.28
N ALA A 260 9.76 11.19 -3.68
CA ALA A 260 11.01 11.00 -4.39
C ALA A 260 11.12 9.59 -5.00
N ILE A 261 10.68 8.56 -4.26
CA ILE A 261 10.63 7.18 -4.77
C ILE A 261 9.59 7.05 -5.87
N ALA A 262 8.41 7.65 -5.71
CA ALA A 262 7.34 7.60 -6.72
C ALA A 262 7.81 8.25 -8.04
N ILE A 263 8.35 9.46 -7.98
CA ILE A 263 8.86 10.19 -9.15
C ILE A 263 9.98 9.41 -9.84
N TRP A 264 10.93 8.86 -9.07
CA TRP A 264 11.97 7.99 -9.63
C TRP A 264 11.36 6.76 -10.32
N SER A 265 10.40 6.10 -9.67
CA SER A 265 9.80 4.88 -10.21
C SER A 265 9.08 5.12 -11.54
N GLN A 266 8.34 6.22 -11.69
CA GLN A 266 7.68 6.56 -12.95
C GLN A 266 8.70 6.71 -14.08
N LYS A 267 9.74 7.52 -13.85
CA LYS A 267 10.81 7.75 -14.83
C LYS A 267 11.53 6.46 -15.20
N PHE A 268 11.81 5.63 -14.20
CA PHE A 268 12.48 4.34 -14.37
C PHE A 268 11.63 3.37 -15.21
N LEU A 269 10.35 3.21 -14.85
CA LEU A 269 9.43 2.32 -15.56
C LEU A 269 9.25 2.76 -17.03
N GLN A 270 9.09 4.06 -17.26
CA GLN A 270 9.00 4.64 -18.61
C GLN A 270 10.28 4.39 -19.42
N LYS A 271 11.46 4.70 -18.86
CA LYS A 271 12.77 4.51 -19.50
C LYS A 271 12.99 3.06 -19.94
N HIS A 272 12.51 2.09 -19.16
CA HIS A 272 12.76 0.67 -19.38
C HIS A 272 11.58 -0.10 -19.97
N GLY A 273 10.47 0.57 -20.33
CA GLY A 273 9.30 -0.07 -20.93
C GLY A 273 8.60 -1.07 -20.00
N ILE A 274 8.71 -0.90 -18.68
CA ILE A 274 8.08 -1.80 -17.71
C ILE A 274 6.69 -1.27 -17.39
N SER A 275 5.66 -2.08 -17.63
CA SER A 275 4.28 -1.69 -17.35
C SER A 275 4.02 -1.55 -15.84
N HIS A 276 3.61 -0.36 -15.42
CA HIS A 276 3.18 -0.08 -14.04
C HIS A 276 1.99 -0.95 -13.63
N LEU A 277 1.13 -1.34 -14.59
CA LEU A 277 -0.01 -2.23 -14.37
C LEU A 277 0.41 -3.66 -13.98
N ASN A 278 1.64 -4.07 -14.31
CA ASN A 278 2.15 -5.39 -13.92
C ASN A 278 2.99 -5.32 -12.64
N ILE A 279 3.90 -4.34 -12.53
CA ILE A 279 4.82 -4.27 -11.40
C ILE A 279 4.14 -3.81 -10.11
N ASN A 280 3.14 -2.91 -10.17
CA ASN A 280 2.43 -2.44 -8.98
C ASN A 280 1.78 -3.59 -8.19
N PRO A 281 0.86 -4.38 -8.78
CA PRO A 281 0.25 -5.48 -8.05
C PRO A 281 1.26 -6.57 -7.66
N ALA A 282 2.29 -6.81 -8.47
CA ALA A 282 3.35 -7.76 -8.13
C ALA A 282 4.11 -7.37 -6.85
N LEU A 283 4.54 -6.10 -6.74
CA LEU A 283 5.21 -5.57 -5.55
C LEU A 283 4.31 -5.63 -4.33
N TRP A 284 3.04 -5.25 -4.51
CA TRP A 284 2.07 -5.21 -3.44
C TRP A 284 1.77 -6.61 -2.89
N VAL A 285 1.46 -7.59 -3.75
CA VAL A 285 1.22 -8.99 -3.37
C VAL A 285 2.47 -9.61 -2.75
N LEU A 286 3.64 -9.47 -3.40
CA LEU A 286 4.89 -10.01 -2.87
C LEU A 286 5.13 -9.52 -1.44
N SER A 287 5.00 -8.22 -1.23
CA SER A 287 5.25 -7.62 0.08
C SER A 287 4.19 -8.08 1.10
N ARG A 288 2.91 -7.82 0.79
CA ARG A 288 1.79 -7.99 1.72
C ARG A 288 1.49 -9.44 2.02
N ASP A 289 1.55 -10.32 1.03
CA ASP A 289 1.09 -11.70 1.16
C ASP A 289 2.21 -12.69 1.33
N PHE A 290 3.44 -12.32 0.94
CA PHE A 290 4.59 -13.21 1.03
C PHE A 290 5.63 -12.72 2.04
N CYS A 291 6.21 -11.53 1.86
CA CYS A 291 7.27 -11.02 2.73
C CYS A 291 6.81 -10.88 4.19
N LYS A 292 5.51 -10.66 4.47
CA LYS A 292 4.97 -10.59 5.84
C LYS A 292 5.20 -11.86 6.66
N TRP A 293 5.37 -13.01 6.00
CA TRP A 293 5.49 -14.29 6.67
C TRP A 293 6.89 -14.55 7.18
N GLN A 294 7.91 -13.87 6.64
CA GLN A 294 9.27 -13.98 7.15
C GLN A 294 9.31 -13.58 8.63
N ILE A 295 9.96 -14.43 9.45
CA ILE A 295 9.89 -14.36 10.92
C ILE A 295 10.37 -13.02 11.51
N GLN A 296 11.44 -12.44 10.97
CA GLN A 296 12.01 -11.14 11.35
C GLN A 296 11.17 -9.94 10.86
N ASN A 297 10.25 -10.13 9.91
CA ASN A 297 9.30 -9.08 9.53
C ASN A 297 8.11 -8.98 10.50
N LYS A 298 7.94 -9.97 11.39
CA LYS A 298 6.94 -9.97 12.46
C LYS A 298 7.57 -9.39 13.73
N ILE A 299 6.81 -8.56 14.44
CA ILE A 299 7.05 -8.24 15.84
C ILE A 299 5.79 -8.70 16.58
N ARG A 300 5.90 -9.77 17.39
CA ARG A 300 4.77 -10.33 18.16
C ARG A 300 4.70 -9.71 19.57
N GLY A 301 3.47 -9.58 20.08
CA GLY A 301 3.12 -9.45 21.50
C GLY A 301 3.99 -8.53 22.35
N GLY A 302 3.65 -7.24 22.45
CA GLY A 302 4.25 -6.37 23.48
C GLY A 302 5.75 -6.05 23.33
N GLY A 303 6.42 -6.53 22.28
CA GLY A 303 7.80 -6.14 21.93
C GLY A 303 8.86 -7.25 22.00
N THR A 304 8.50 -8.50 22.27
CA THR A 304 9.48 -9.51 22.67
C THR A 304 10.20 -10.28 21.55
N LEU A 305 9.77 -10.26 20.28
CA LEU A 305 10.46 -11.09 19.27
C LEU A 305 10.57 -10.38 17.91
N PHE A 306 11.57 -9.51 17.78
CA PHE A 306 12.31 -9.36 16.52
C PHE A 306 13.59 -10.18 16.69
N PHE A 307 13.76 -11.21 15.86
CA PHE A 307 15.00 -11.96 15.89
C PHE A 307 16.02 -11.31 14.96
N SER A 308 17.17 -10.92 15.53
CA SER A 308 18.31 -10.56 14.69
C SER A 308 18.74 -11.78 13.87
N ALA A 309 19.44 -11.56 12.75
CA ALA A 309 19.93 -12.69 11.96
C ALA A 309 20.92 -13.54 12.75
N GLU A 310 21.76 -12.91 13.56
CA GLU A 310 22.68 -13.60 14.47
C GLU A 310 21.93 -14.46 15.50
N THR A 311 20.83 -13.96 16.06
CA THR A 311 19.99 -14.71 16.99
C THR A 311 19.42 -15.97 16.33
N LEU A 312 18.88 -15.86 15.11
CA LEU A 312 18.31 -17.02 14.38
C LEU A 312 19.35 -18.03 13.90
N GLU A 313 20.57 -17.57 13.65
CA GLU A 313 21.68 -18.45 13.22
C GLU A 313 22.26 -19.22 14.40
N LYS A 314 22.36 -18.59 15.58
CA LYS A 314 22.82 -19.24 16.82
C LYS A 314 21.77 -20.16 17.44
N ASN A 315 20.49 -19.95 17.13
CA ASN A 315 19.36 -20.66 17.75
C ASN A 315 18.37 -21.17 16.67
N PRO A 316 18.74 -22.22 15.90
CA PRO A 316 17.90 -22.77 14.82
C PRO A 316 16.51 -23.24 15.28
N GLU A 317 16.34 -23.58 16.55
CA GLU A 317 15.07 -23.99 17.17
C GLU A 317 14.05 -22.84 17.30
N LEU A 318 14.48 -21.58 17.18
CA LEU A 318 13.58 -20.42 17.15
C LEU A 318 12.78 -20.31 15.86
N TRP A 319 13.17 -21.05 14.81
CA TRP A 319 12.38 -21.17 13.60
C TRP A 319 11.15 -22.04 13.89
N PRO A 320 9.91 -21.57 13.62
CA PRO A 320 8.73 -22.36 13.90
C PRO A 320 8.79 -23.70 13.16
N THR A 321 8.44 -24.80 13.83
CA THR A 321 8.47 -26.16 13.26
C THR A 321 7.62 -26.32 11.99
N LYS A 322 6.57 -25.50 11.82
CA LYS A 322 5.74 -25.42 10.60
C LYS A 322 6.06 -24.22 9.72
N HIS A 323 7.25 -23.62 9.87
CA HIS A 323 7.65 -22.48 9.05
C HIS A 323 8.04 -22.95 7.66
N ASN A 324 7.08 -23.03 6.75
CA ASN A 324 7.37 -23.11 5.32
C ASN A 324 8.12 -21.83 4.96
N ASN A 325 9.45 -21.89 4.82
CA ASN A 325 10.28 -20.73 4.51
C ASN A 325 9.75 -20.03 3.24
N PRO A 326 9.01 -18.92 3.37
CA PRO A 326 8.37 -18.30 2.21
C PRO A 326 9.43 -17.68 1.30
N CYS A 327 10.64 -17.42 1.80
CA CYS A 327 11.69 -16.84 0.98
C CYS A 327 12.20 -17.82 -0.10
N LYS A 328 12.14 -19.14 0.11
CA LYS A 328 12.57 -20.13 -0.92
C LYS A 328 11.70 -20.07 -2.18
N LEU A 329 10.43 -19.71 -2.02
CA LEU A 329 9.49 -19.56 -3.12
C LEU A 329 9.52 -18.14 -3.71
N CYS A 330 10.30 -17.23 -3.12
CA CYS A 330 10.35 -15.84 -3.56
C CYS A 330 11.19 -15.73 -4.84
N PRO A 331 10.64 -15.22 -5.96
CA PRO A 331 11.35 -15.16 -7.23
C PRO A 331 12.54 -14.20 -7.24
N ILE A 332 12.64 -13.34 -6.22
CA ILE A 332 13.70 -12.35 -6.06
C ILE A 332 14.55 -12.60 -4.82
N GLU A 333 14.50 -13.81 -4.25
CA GLU A 333 15.23 -14.15 -3.02
C GLU A 333 16.72 -13.81 -3.12
N LYS A 334 17.36 -14.12 -4.25
CA LYS A 334 18.79 -13.88 -4.49
C LYS A 334 19.21 -12.41 -4.38
N PHE A 335 18.27 -11.48 -4.54
CA PHE A 335 18.52 -10.05 -4.39
C PHE A 335 18.22 -9.53 -2.98
N CYS A 336 17.52 -10.32 -2.16
CA CYS A 336 17.05 -9.90 -0.84
C CYS A 336 18.14 -10.13 0.22
N THR A 337 18.75 -9.04 0.68
CA THR A 337 19.83 -9.05 1.68
C THR A 337 19.37 -8.57 3.06
N GLY A 338 18.21 -7.91 3.13
CA GLY A 338 17.68 -7.34 4.37
C GLY A 338 16.25 -7.74 4.70
N VAL A 339 15.83 -7.38 5.90
CA VAL A 339 14.44 -7.45 6.39
C VAL A 339 14.03 -6.08 6.89
N VAL A 340 12.76 -5.71 6.66
CA VAL A 340 12.19 -4.41 7.05
C VAL A 340 10.89 -4.67 7.81
N PRO A 341 10.92 -4.75 9.15
CA PRO A 341 9.74 -5.06 9.95
C PRO A 341 8.68 -3.95 9.89
N ASN A 342 7.40 -4.34 9.98
CA ASN A 342 6.27 -3.41 9.89
C ASN A 342 6.04 -2.59 11.16
N HIS A 343 6.28 -3.18 12.33
CA HIS A 343 5.87 -2.57 13.60
C HIS A 343 6.55 -1.23 13.93
N PRO A 344 7.86 -1.00 13.65
CA PRO A 344 8.45 0.33 13.79
C PRO A 344 7.75 1.39 12.93
N TYR A 345 7.29 1.00 11.74
CA TYR A 345 6.60 1.89 10.82
C TYR A 345 5.18 2.19 11.32
N SER A 346 4.41 1.18 11.69
CA SER A 346 3.03 1.38 12.14
C SER A 346 2.93 2.17 13.45
N ARG A 347 3.90 2.05 14.36
CA ARG A 347 3.91 2.75 15.65
C ARG A 347 4.54 4.15 15.60
N GLN A 348 5.60 4.33 14.83
CA GLN A 348 6.46 5.52 14.92
C GLN A 348 6.77 6.17 13.57
N GLY A 349 6.27 5.63 12.45
CA GLY A 349 6.62 6.07 11.10
C GLY A 349 8.09 5.85 10.75
N LEU A 350 8.74 4.88 11.41
CA LEU A 350 10.15 4.55 11.23
C LEU A 350 10.30 3.26 10.42
N LEU A 351 11.14 3.27 9.40
CA LEU A 351 11.61 2.03 8.78
C LEU A 351 12.92 1.65 9.45
N ALA A 352 13.09 0.36 9.73
CA ALA A 352 14.35 -0.23 10.19
C ALA A 352 14.77 -1.32 9.22
N ARG A 353 16.07 -1.47 8.96
CA ARG A 353 16.59 -2.56 8.13
C ARG A 353 17.57 -3.42 8.91
N GLY A 354 17.23 -4.69 9.09
CA GLY A 354 18.14 -5.72 9.60
C GLY A 354 18.73 -6.57 8.48
N ARG A 355 19.80 -7.31 8.77
CA ARG A 355 20.27 -8.40 7.90
C ARG A 355 19.21 -9.50 7.84
N ARG A 356 18.98 -10.06 6.65
CA ARG A 356 18.12 -11.25 6.50
C ARG A 356 18.85 -12.50 7.00
N ALA A 357 18.24 -13.22 7.92
CA ALA A 357 18.66 -14.55 8.30
C ALA A 357 18.33 -15.53 7.17
N LYS A 358 19.25 -16.44 6.85
CA LYS A 358 18.93 -17.58 6.01
C LYS A 358 18.26 -18.63 6.89
N HIS A 359 17.17 -19.20 6.39
CA HIS A 359 16.58 -20.36 7.05
C HIS A 359 17.62 -21.49 7.05
N PRO A 360 17.89 -22.14 8.19
CA PRO A 360 18.75 -23.31 8.20
C PRO A 360 18.15 -24.33 7.22
N GLN A 361 18.91 -24.75 6.22
CA GLN A 361 18.45 -25.84 5.36
C GLN A 361 18.36 -27.06 6.28
N LEU A 362 17.17 -27.35 6.80
CA LEU A 362 16.85 -28.72 7.15
C LEU A 362 16.88 -29.43 5.80
N GLU A 363 17.98 -30.14 5.53
CA GLU A 363 17.91 -31.31 4.68
C GLU A 363 16.75 -32.11 5.26
N LEU A 364 15.61 -32.09 4.57
CA LEU A 364 14.61 -33.11 4.79
C LEU A 364 15.35 -34.40 4.47
N ILE A 365 15.76 -35.11 5.53
CA ILE A 365 15.87 -36.55 5.51
C ILE A 365 14.58 -37.02 4.87
N LEU A 366 14.63 -37.35 3.58
CA LEU A 366 13.58 -38.05 2.87
C LEU A 366 13.62 -39.50 3.35
N GLU A 367 13.30 -39.71 4.62
CA GLU A 367 12.90 -41.00 5.15
C GLU A 367 11.43 -40.89 5.57
N GLY A 368 10.58 -41.35 4.65
CA GLY A 368 9.24 -41.85 4.94
C GLY A 368 8.22 -40.86 5.53
N ARG A 369 7.38 -40.30 4.66
CA ARG A 369 5.93 -40.17 4.89
C ARG A 369 5.17 -39.89 3.61
#